data_AF-A0A7C3XYG0-F1
#
_entry.id   AF-A0A7C3XYG0-F1
#
_cell.length_a   1.000
_cell.length_b   1.000
_cell.length_c   1.000
_cell.angle_alpha   90.00
_cell.angle_beta   90.00
_cell.angle_gamma   90.00
#
_symmetry.space_group_name_H-M   'P 1'
#
loop_
_entity.id
_entity.type
_entity.pdbx_description
1 polymer ?
#
loop_
_entity_poly.entity_id
_entity_poly.type
_entity_poly.pdbx_seq_one_letter_code
_entity_poly.pdbx_strand_id
1 'polypeptide(L)'
;MSYSELAALLIRLGEQIAAHQEVLEGPSLAKTAEGLEKAALRFQKKLEDFLGGKGPGIRELEELFASPQGRTHLKLPALFLLYLKVFGERLQADKPAAAKKAFLSRVKGEGMGEKAVELVRAFFIQAAQRPAPAKDEASLQNEFLRLGGLTDEELAVEFGGRLKSLALLKALAKANAVPFSKETSKEKLIERITHYARRAHGNIRHRAGGAATSFPGSDDPAPVSDLSS
;
A
#
# COMPACT_ATOMS: atom_id res chain seq x y z
N MET A 1 12.14 -19.82 19.87
CA MET A 1 12.91 -20.90 19.23
C MET A 1 13.47 -20.37 17.93
N SER A 2 14.79 -20.26 17.81
CA SER A 2 15.44 -19.86 16.55
C SER A 2 15.54 -21.05 15.57
N TYR A 3 15.74 -20.79 14.28
CA TYR A 3 15.96 -21.87 13.30
C TYR A 3 17.23 -22.69 13.61
N SER A 4 18.24 -22.06 14.23
CA SER A 4 19.45 -22.76 14.67
C SER A 4 19.18 -23.72 15.82
N GLU A 5 18.33 -23.35 16.77
CA GLU A 5 17.89 -24.21 17.87
C GLU A 5 17.06 -25.39 17.35
N LEU A 6 16.17 -25.13 16.39
CA LEU A 6 15.38 -26.19 15.74
C LEU A 6 16.29 -27.18 15.00
N ALA A 7 17.28 -26.70 14.25
CA ALA A 7 18.22 -27.56 13.54
C ALA A 7 19.04 -28.43 14.51
N ALA A 8 19.57 -27.85 15.58
CA ALA A 8 20.30 -28.59 16.61
C ALA A 8 19.42 -29.64 17.30
N LEU A 9 18.15 -29.32 17.57
CA LEU A 9 17.20 -30.26 18.15
C LEU A 9 16.90 -31.43 17.21
N LEU A 10 16.67 -31.18 15.93
CA LEU A 10 16.42 -32.23 14.93
C LEU A 10 17.62 -33.16 14.76
N ILE A 11 18.85 -32.62 14.79
CA ILE A 11 20.09 -33.42 14.75
C ILE A 11 20.16 -34.36 15.97
N ARG A 12 20.02 -33.80 17.18
CA ARG A 12 20.06 -34.59 18.42
C ARG A 12 18.99 -35.67 18.46
N LEU A 13 17.77 -35.36 18.00
CA LEU A 13 16.69 -36.32 17.93
C LEU A 13 17.04 -37.47 16.97
N GLY A 14 17.60 -37.16 15.79
CA GLY A 14 18.07 -38.15 14.83
C GLY A 14 19.17 -39.06 15.41
N GLU A 15 20.14 -38.48 16.12
CA GLU A 15 21.20 -39.24 16.81
C GLU A 15 20.63 -40.18 17.87
N GLN A 16 19.68 -39.72 18.69
CA GLN A 16 19.03 -40.55 19.72
C GLN A 16 18.21 -41.70 19.11
N ILE A 17 17.46 -41.43 18.04
CA ILE A 17 16.70 -42.47 17.35
C ILE A 17 17.65 -43.51 16.76
N ALA A 18 18.72 -43.08 16.10
CA ALA A 18 19.71 -43.97 15.51
C ALA A 18 20.42 -44.84 16.55
N ALA A 19 20.82 -44.25 17.69
CA ALA A 19 21.51 -44.95 18.77
C ALA A 19 20.65 -46.02 19.47
N HIS A 20 19.32 -45.88 19.43
CA HIS A 20 18.39 -46.76 20.13
C HIS A 20 17.44 -47.53 19.22
N GLN A 21 17.63 -47.50 17.89
CA GLN A 21 16.66 -48.04 16.91
C GLN A 21 16.23 -49.49 17.16
N GLU A 22 17.11 -50.32 17.70
CA GLU A 22 16.85 -51.74 17.98
C GLU A 22 15.91 -51.97 19.17
N VAL A 23 15.70 -50.96 20.01
CA VAL A 23 14.91 -51.04 21.25
C VAL A 23 13.65 -50.16 21.19
N LEU A 24 13.49 -49.36 20.13
CA LEU A 24 12.35 -48.46 19.93
C LEU A 24 11.15 -49.23 19.37
N GLU A 25 10.49 -50.00 20.24
CA GLU A 25 9.26 -50.71 19.92
C GLU A 25 8.04 -50.14 20.66
N GLY A 26 6.85 -50.40 20.11
CA GLY A 26 5.58 -50.12 20.79
C GLY A 26 4.63 -49.23 19.98
N PRO A 27 3.32 -49.54 19.98
CA PRO A 27 2.34 -48.88 19.12
C PRO A 27 2.15 -47.38 19.41
N SER A 28 2.34 -46.94 20.67
CA SER A 28 2.26 -45.52 21.02
C SER A 28 3.44 -44.71 20.46
N LEU A 29 4.64 -45.28 20.50
CA LEU A 29 5.84 -44.66 19.96
C LEU A 29 5.80 -44.62 18.43
N ALA A 30 5.41 -45.72 17.79
CA ALA A 30 5.24 -45.79 16.34
C ALA A 30 4.24 -44.74 15.81
N LYS A 31 3.09 -44.57 16.50
CA LYS A 31 2.11 -43.54 16.14
C LYS A 31 2.67 -42.11 16.28
N THR A 32 3.50 -41.88 17.29
CA THR A 32 4.16 -40.58 17.50
C THR A 32 5.21 -40.32 16.43
N ALA A 33 5.98 -41.35 16.06
CA ALA A 33 6.96 -41.31 14.98
C ALA A 33 6.31 -40.99 13.62
N GLU A 34 5.18 -41.64 13.29
CA GLU A 34 4.39 -41.28 12.10
C GLU A 34 3.92 -39.82 12.11
N GLY A 35 3.48 -39.33 13.27
CA GLY A 35 3.05 -37.94 13.43
C GLY A 35 4.20 -36.97 13.16
N LEU A 36 5.39 -37.27 13.70
CA LEU A 36 6.61 -36.52 13.49
C LEU A 36 7.04 -36.55 12.02
N GLU A 37 7.03 -37.72 11.38
CA GLU A 37 7.37 -37.88 9.96
C GLU A 37 6.45 -37.02 9.08
N LYS A 38 5.13 -37.11 9.28
CA LYS A 38 4.14 -36.30 8.56
C LYS A 38 4.38 -34.80 8.77
N ALA A 39 4.73 -34.38 9.99
CA ALA A 39 5.04 -32.98 10.29
C ALA A 39 6.35 -32.53 9.63
N ALA A 40 7.39 -33.36 9.65
CA ALA A 40 8.69 -33.10 9.03
C ALA A 40 8.56 -32.97 7.50
N LEU A 41 7.84 -33.88 6.84
CA LEU A 41 7.55 -33.80 5.39
C LEU A 41 6.78 -32.52 5.03
N ARG A 42 5.79 -32.12 5.84
CA ARG A 42 5.06 -30.85 5.64
C ARG A 42 5.97 -29.64 5.82
N PHE A 43 6.85 -29.67 6.82
CA PHE A 43 7.81 -28.59 7.06
C PHE A 43 8.83 -28.49 5.93
N GLN A 44 9.40 -29.62 5.51
CA GLN A 44 10.33 -29.72 4.38
C GLN A 44 9.70 -29.13 3.11
N LYS A 45 8.47 -29.54 2.76
CA LYS A 45 7.76 -28.98 1.61
C LYS A 45 7.58 -27.46 1.71
N LYS A 46 7.23 -26.94 2.89
CA LYS A 46 7.13 -25.48 3.11
C LYS A 46 8.47 -24.76 2.99
N LEU A 47 9.55 -25.39 3.48
CA LEU A 47 10.89 -24.86 3.39
C LEU A 47 11.39 -24.84 1.95
N GLU A 48 11.17 -25.93 1.20
CA GLU A 48 11.47 -26.00 -0.24
C GLU A 48 10.64 -24.99 -1.04
N ASP A 49 9.35 -24.84 -0.73
CA ASP A 49 8.51 -23.81 -1.33
C ASP A 49 9.04 -22.40 -1.01
N PHE A 50 9.45 -22.14 0.23
CA PHE A 50 10.02 -20.85 0.64
C PHE A 50 11.35 -20.56 -0.08
N LEU A 51 12.30 -21.51 -0.04
CA LEU A 51 13.61 -21.40 -0.68
C LEU A 51 13.51 -21.36 -2.21
N GLY A 52 12.53 -22.05 -2.79
CA GLY A 52 12.23 -22.06 -4.22
C GLY A 52 11.46 -20.82 -4.71
N GLY A 53 11.25 -19.81 -3.86
CA GLY A 53 10.52 -18.58 -4.24
C GLY A 53 9.03 -18.81 -4.51
N LYS A 54 8.46 -19.89 -3.96
CA LYS A 54 7.03 -20.23 -3.96
C LYS A 54 6.45 -20.17 -2.54
N GLY A 55 7.01 -19.31 -1.68
CA GLY A 55 6.49 -19.07 -0.34
C GLY A 55 4.98 -18.75 -0.38
N PRO A 56 4.24 -19.00 0.71
CA PRO A 56 2.77 -18.88 0.73
C PRO A 56 2.28 -17.52 0.20
N GLY A 57 2.93 -16.43 0.59
CA GLY A 57 2.60 -15.09 0.08
C GLY A 57 2.87 -14.88 -1.42
N ILE A 58 3.78 -15.63 -2.03
CA ILE A 58 4.06 -15.50 -3.47
C ILE A 58 2.97 -16.14 -4.31
N ARG A 59 2.56 -17.37 -3.97
CA ARG A 59 1.47 -18.06 -4.67
C ARG A 59 0.18 -17.24 -4.60
N GLU A 60 -0.12 -16.76 -3.40
CA GLU A 60 -1.29 -15.92 -3.18
C GLU A 60 -1.21 -14.59 -3.95
N LEU A 61 -0.03 -13.96 -4.00
CA LEU A 61 0.16 -12.75 -4.80
C LEU A 61 -0.06 -13.00 -6.30
N GLU A 62 0.40 -14.14 -6.82
CA GLU A 62 0.15 -14.55 -8.21
C GLU A 62 -1.35 -14.74 -8.47
N GLU A 63 -2.07 -15.38 -7.55
CA GLU A 63 -3.53 -15.55 -7.60
C GLU A 63 -4.27 -14.20 -7.57
N LEU A 64 -3.88 -13.30 -6.66
CA LEU A 64 -4.44 -11.95 -6.56
C LEU A 64 -4.22 -11.16 -7.85
N PHE A 65 -3.04 -11.30 -8.48
CA PHE A 65 -2.72 -10.62 -9.74
C PHE A 65 -3.52 -11.14 -10.93
N ALA A 66 -3.87 -12.43 -10.91
CA ALA A 66 -4.65 -13.12 -11.94
C ALA A 66 -6.17 -12.94 -11.76
N SER A 67 -6.62 -12.63 -10.53
CA SER A 67 -8.03 -12.44 -10.16
C SER A 67 -8.74 -11.35 -10.98
N PRO A 68 -10.09 -11.36 -11.06
CA PRO A 68 -10.85 -10.30 -11.71
C PRO A 68 -10.54 -8.91 -11.13
N GLN A 69 -10.39 -8.82 -9.81
CA GLN A 69 -10.00 -7.59 -9.11
C GLN A 69 -8.60 -7.13 -9.53
N GLY A 70 -7.65 -8.06 -9.63
CA GLY A 70 -6.29 -7.80 -10.12
C GLY A 70 -6.23 -7.36 -11.58
N ARG A 71 -7.18 -7.78 -12.42
CA ARG A 71 -7.29 -7.29 -13.81
C ARG A 71 -7.89 -5.89 -13.89
N THR A 72 -8.85 -5.59 -13.02
CA THR A 72 -9.57 -4.31 -12.99
C THR A 72 -8.75 -3.21 -12.33
N HIS A 73 -8.21 -3.48 -11.14
CA HIS A 73 -7.63 -2.45 -10.26
C HIS A 73 -6.09 -2.38 -10.29
N LEU A 74 -5.37 -3.47 -10.58
CA LEU A 74 -3.90 -3.45 -10.68
C LEU A 74 -3.43 -2.99 -12.07
N LYS A 75 -3.77 -1.75 -12.41
CA LYS A 75 -3.19 -1.03 -13.57
C LYS A 75 -1.81 -0.47 -13.20
N LEU A 76 -1.08 0.04 -14.18
CA LEU A 76 0.29 0.54 -14.01
C LEU A 76 0.45 1.50 -12.81
N PRO A 77 -0.41 2.52 -12.63
CA PRO A 77 -0.27 3.43 -11.49
C PRO A 77 -0.48 2.75 -10.13
N ALA A 78 -1.43 1.80 -10.05
CA ALA A 78 -1.64 1.02 -8.83
C ALA A 78 -0.46 0.11 -8.52
N LEU A 79 0.15 -0.50 -9.54
CA LEU A 79 1.36 -1.31 -9.38
C LEU A 79 2.54 -0.45 -8.90
N PHE A 80 2.68 0.78 -9.39
CA PHE A 80 3.71 1.71 -8.92
C PHE A 80 3.53 2.07 -7.45
N LEU A 81 2.31 2.39 -7.02
CA LEU A 81 2.01 2.68 -5.61
C LEU A 81 2.30 1.49 -4.70
N LEU A 82 1.83 0.30 -5.10
CA LEU A 82 2.04 -0.91 -4.31
C LEU A 82 3.53 -1.25 -4.23
N TYR A 83 4.27 -1.09 -5.33
CA TYR A 83 5.71 -1.35 -5.36
C TYR A 83 6.47 -0.38 -4.47
N LEU A 84 6.13 0.91 -4.55
CA LEU A 84 6.69 1.95 -3.68
C LEU A 84 6.40 1.69 -2.20
N LYS A 85 5.20 1.21 -1.86
CA LYS A 85 4.85 0.85 -0.46
C LYS A 85 5.59 -0.39 0.04
N VAL A 86 5.88 -1.35 -0.84
CA VAL A 86 6.61 -2.58 -0.45
C VAL A 86 8.10 -2.27 -0.28
N PHE A 87 8.71 -1.60 -1.27
CA PHE A 87 10.16 -1.50 -1.44
C PHE A 87 10.75 -0.09 -1.23
N GLY A 88 9.92 0.95 -1.15
CA GLY A 88 10.39 2.34 -1.03
C GLY A 88 10.93 2.95 -2.34
N GLU A 89 10.91 2.21 -3.44
CA GLU A 89 11.44 2.62 -4.74
C GLU A 89 10.35 2.67 -5.83
N ARG A 90 10.63 3.39 -6.93
CA ARG A 90 9.71 3.46 -8.07
C ARG A 90 9.95 2.29 -9.02
N LEU A 91 8.86 1.64 -9.42
CA LEU A 91 8.91 0.57 -10.41
C LEU A 91 9.24 1.14 -11.81
N GLN A 92 10.26 0.59 -12.46
CA GLN A 92 10.80 1.08 -13.74
C GLN A 92 10.11 0.50 -14.98
N ALA A 93 9.01 -0.24 -14.81
CA ALA A 93 8.38 -0.96 -15.91
C ALA A 93 7.24 -0.14 -16.53
N ASP A 94 7.29 0.07 -17.84
CA ASP A 94 6.30 0.91 -18.56
C ASP A 94 5.03 0.17 -18.98
N LYS A 95 5.07 -1.18 -18.98
CA LYS A 95 3.95 -2.03 -19.41
C LYS A 95 3.38 -2.81 -18.23
N PRO A 96 2.04 -2.94 -18.10
CA PRO A 96 1.43 -3.64 -16.97
C PRO A 96 1.89 -5.10 -16.79
N ALA A 97 2.10 -5.83 -17.89
CA ALA A 97 2.60 -7.20 -17.83
C ALA A 97 4.05 -7.26 -17.33
N ALA A 98 4.91 -6.36 -17.81
CA ALA A 98 6.29 -6.24 -17.36
C ALA A 98 6.35 -5.79 -15.90
N ALA A 99 5.50 -4.84 -15.50
CA ALA A 99 5.37 -4.35 -14.13
C ALA A 99 4.97 -5.47 -13.17
N LYS A 100 3.95 -6.27 -13.51
CA LYS A 100 3.55 -7.43 -12.69
C LYS A 100 4.69 -8.44 -12.54
N LYS A 101 5.40 -8.75 -13.63
CA LYS A 101 6.54 -9.68 -13.59
C LYS A 101 7.70 -9.14 -12.74
N ALA A 102 8.05 -7.86 -12.90
CA ALA A 102 9.11 -7.21 -12.13
C ALA A 102 8.75 -7.13 -10.65
N PHE A 103 7.50 -6.80 -10.33
CA PHE A 103 6.97 -6.83 -8.96
C PHE A 103 7.14 -8.23 -8.36
N LEU A 104 6.59 -9.26 -9.01
CA LEU A 104 6.67 -10.64 -8.52
C LEU A 104 8.12 -11.11 -8.36
N SER A 105 8.99 -10.81 -9.33
CA SER A 105 10.41 -11.19 -9.26
C SER A 105 11.11 -10.56 -8.07
N ARG A 106 10.82 -9.29 -7.77
CA ARG A 106 11.42 -8.59 -6.63
C ARG A 106 10.90 -9.12 -5.30
N VAL A 107 9.59 -9.34 -5.20
CA VAL A 107 8.97 -9.91 -3.99
C VAL A 107 9.52 -11.31 -3.71
N LYS A 108 9.74 -12.13 -4.75
CA LYS A 108 10.41 -13.43 -4.65
C LYS A 108 11.84 -13.29 -4.12
N GLY A 109 12.61 -12.36 -4.67
CA GLY A 109 14.02 -12.15 -4.28
C GLY A 109 14.20 -11.62 -2.85
N GLU A 110 13.30 -10.77 -2.38
CA GLU A 110 13.40 -10.15 -1.05
C GLU A 110 12.57 -10.84 0.04
N GLY A 111 11.83 -11.92 -0.29
CA GLY A 111 10.99 -12.62 0.68
C GLY A 111 9.79 -11.80 1.19
N MET A 112 9.39 -10.73 0.49
CA MET A 112 8.33 -9.80 0.91
C MET A 112 6.92 -10.28 0.55
N GLY A 113 6.72 -11.58 0.35
CA GLY A 113 5.48 -12.17 -0.18
C GLY A 113 4.24 -11.81 0.64
N GLU A 114 4.30 -12.02 1.95
CA GLU A 114 3.17 -11.77 2.85
C GLU A 114 2.82 -10.28 2.95
N LYS A 115 3.84 -9.43 3.08
CA LYS A 115 3.69 -7.96 3.09
C LYS A 115 3.05 -7.46 1.79
N ALA A 116 3.49 -7.97 0.64
CA ALA A 116 2.93 -7.60 -0.65
C ALA A 116 1.47 -8.04 -0.79
N VAL A 117 1.13 -9.25 -0.33
CA VAL A 117 -0.24 -9.76 -0.30
C VAL A 117 -1.15 -8.87 0.55
N GLU A 118 -0.72 -8.54 1.77
CA GLU A 118 -1.50 -7.71 2.69
C GLU A 118 -1.81 -6.34 2.06
N LEU A 119 -0.81 -5.70 1.47
CA LEU A 119 -0.98 -4.40 0.80
C LEU A 119 -1.90 -4.48 -0.42
N VAL A 120 -1.81 -5.55 -1.22
CA VAL A 120 -2.69 -5.75 -2.38
C VAL A 120 -4.14 -6.00 -1.94
N ARG A 121 -4.36 -6.81 -0.90
CA ARG A 121 -5.69 -7.05 -0.32
C ARG A 121 -6.28 -5.75 0.23
N ALA A 122 -5.52 -5.00 1.02
CA ALA A 122 -5.93 -3.70 1.54
C ALA A 122 -6.29 -2.72 0.40
N PHE A 123 -5.51 -2.72 -0.68
CA PHE A 123 -5.81 -1.92 -1.86
C PHE A 123 -7.13 -2.32 -2.54
N PHE A 124 -7.42 -3.63 -2.67
CA PHE A 124 -8.70 -4.09 -3.21
C PHE A 124 -9.89 -3.71 -2.34
N ILE A 125 -9.75 -3.82 -1.02
CA ILE A 125 -10.78 -3.40 -0.06
C ILE A 125 -11.05 -1.90 -0.22
N GLN A 126 -10.00 -1.07 -0.25
CA GLN A 126 -10.15 0.37 -0.43
C GLN A 126 -10.75 0.72 -1.80
N ALA A 127 -10.36 0.03 -2.86
CA ALA A 127 -10.91 0.23 -4.19
C ALA A 127 -12.40 -0.14 -4.29
N ALA A 128 -12.84 -1.17 -3.56
CA ALA A 128 -14.23 -1.60 -3.50
C ALA A 128 -15.11 -0.67 -2.64
N GLN A 129 -14.56 -0.12 -1.55
CA GLN A 129 -15.29 0.70 -0.59
C GLN A 129 -15.43 2.18 -0.99
N ARG A 130 -14.80 2.63 -2.09
CA ARG A 130 -14.84 4.03 -2.53
C ARG A 130 -15.71 4.19 -3.78
N PRO A 131 -17.04 4.37 -3.62
CA PRO A 131 -17.90 4.70 -4.74
C PRO A 131 -17.60 6.11 -5.27
N ALA A 132 -17.96 6.37 -6.53
CA ALA A 132 -17.90 7.70 -7.10
C ALA A 132 -18.57 8.73 -6.18
N PRO A 133 -18.00 9.93 -6.03
CA PRO A 133 -18.58 10.96 -5.18
C PRO A 133 -20.00 11.25 -5.66
N ALA A 134 -20.89 11.49 -4.69
CA ALA A 134 -22.23 11.94 -4.99
C ALA A 134 -22.18 13.29 -5.73
N LYS A 135 -23.22 13.57 -6.53
CA LYS A 135 -23.25 14.74 -7.43
C LYS A 135 -23.66 16.04 -6.71
N ASP A 136 -23.90 16.00 -5.41
CA ASP A 136 -24.15 17.18 -4.60
C ASP A 136 -22.87 18.02 -4.45
N GLU A 137 -23.06 19.32 -4.27
CA GLU A 137 -21.98 20.29 -4.27
C GLU A 137 -20.98 20.05 -3.13
N ALA A 138 -21.47 19.74 -1.93
CA ALA A 138 -20.62 19.48 -0.76
C ALA A 138 -19.72 18.24 -0.95
N SER A 139 -20.27 17.14 -1.47
CA SER A 139 -19.48 15.94 -1.79
C SER A 139 -18.43 16.20 -2.86
N LEU A 140 -18.76 16.97 -3.89
CA LEU A 140 -17.82 17.33 -4.96
C LEU A 140 -16.70 18.28 -4.48
N GLN A 141 -17.00 19.20 -3.56
CA GLN A 141 -16.01 20.09 -2.95
C GLN A 141 -15.08 19.32 -2.01
N ASN A 142 -15.62 18.45 -1.15
CA ASN A 142 -14.80 17.59 -0.29
C ASN A 142 -13.89 16.67 -1.10
N GLU A 143 -14.42 16.09 -2.18
CA GLU A 143 -13.64 15.28 -3.11
C GLU A 143 -12.51 16.11 -3.75
N PHE A 144 -12.81 17.32 -4.21
CA PHE A 144 -11.83 18.22 -4.80
C PHE A 144 -10.68 18.55 -3.84
N LEU A 145 -10.99 18.86 -2.59
CA LEU A 145 -9.98 19.09 -1.55
C LEU A 145 -9.13 17.85 -1.30
N ARG A 146 -9.76 16.66 -1.23
CA ARG A 146 -9.07 15.38 -1.04
C ARG A 146 -8.08 15.12 -2.17
N LEU A 147 -8.46 15.34 -3.43
CA LEU A 147 -7.58 15.17 -4.59
C LEU A 147 -6.32 16.02 -4.49
N GLY A 148 -6.42 17.22 -3.91
CA GLY A 148 -5.28 18.11 -3.73
C GLY A 148 -4.19 17.58 -2.80
N GLY A 149 -4.51 16.60 -1.95
CA GLY A 149 -3.58 15.96 -1.03
C GLY A 149 -2.93 14.67 -1.55
N LEU A 150 -3.32 14.20 -2.74
CA LEU A 150 -2.84 12.94 -3.31
C LEU A 150 -1.55 13.12 -4.13
N THR A 151 -0.74 12.06 -4.17
CA THR A 151 0.41 11.99 -5.08
C THR A 151 -0.02 11.85 -6.53
N ASP A 152 0.90 12.07 -7.48
CA ASP A 152 0.61 11.91 -8.92
C ASP A 152 0.13 10.49 -9.25
N GLU A 153 0.74 9.47 -8.64
CA GLU A 153 0.35 8.08 -8.83
C GLU A 153 -1.04 7.79 -8.24
N GLU A 154 -1.36 8.34 -7.06
CA GLU A 154 -2.68 8.21 -6.44
C GLU A 154 -3.77 8.90 -7.26
N LEU A 155 -3.49 10.10 -7.80
CA LEU A 155 -4.38 10.80 -8.71
C LEU A 155 -4.62 9.99 -9.99
N ALA A 156 -3.59 9.40 -10.56
CA ALA A 156 -3.71 8.56 -11.75
C ALA A 156 -4.62 7.35 -11.50
N VAL A 157 -4.57 6.75 -10.30
CA VAL A 157 -5.50 5.68 -9.91
C VAL A 157 -6.95 6.21 -9.81
N GLU A 158 -7.16 7.34 -9.16
CA GLU A 158 -8.50 7.92 -8.98
C GLU A 158 -9.14 8.30 -10.33
N PHE A 159 -8.40 8.98 -11.22
CA PHE A 159 -8.87 9.36 -12.55
C PHE A 159 -9.00 8.19 -13.54
N GLY A 160 -8.21 7.13 -13.35
CA GLY A 160 -8.29 5.90 -14.13
C GLY A 160 -9.46 5.01 -13.74
N GLY A 161 -9.93 5.10 -12.48
CA GLY A 161 -11.03 4.32 -11.93
C GLY A 161 -12.28 5.14 -11.66
N ARG A 162 -12.38 5.63 -10.43
CA ARG A 162 -13.59 6.23 -9.85
C ARG A 162 -14.01 7.54 -10.53
N LEU A 163 -13.05 8.37 -10.91
CA LEU A 163 -13.25 9.67 -11.58
C LEU A 163 -13.06 9.57 -13.11
N LYS A 164 -13.27 8.38 -13.70
CA LYS A 164 -13.05 8.15 -15.14
C LYS A 164 -14.04 8.89 -16.04
N SER A 165 -15.23 9.23 -15.53
CA SER A 165 -16.31 9.85 -16.31
C SER A 165 -16.07 11.33 -16.56
N LEU A 166 -16.11 11.76 -17.83
CA LEU A 166 -16.00 13.17 -18.22
C LEU A 166 -17.12 14.02 -17.59
N ALA A 167 -18.34 13.47 -17.49
CA ALA A 167 -19.47 14.16 -16.88
C ALA A 167 -19.21 14.47 -15.40
N LEU A 168 -18.59 13.52 -14.69
CA LEU A 168 -18.23 13.69 -13.28
C LEU A 168 -17.09 14.71 -13.12
N LEU A 169 -16.08 14.67 -13.99
CA LEU A 169 -15.00 15.66 -13.99
C LEU A 169 -15.53 17.07 -14.25
N LYS A 170 -16.48 17.22 -15.18
CA LYS A 170 -17.15 18.51 -15.44
C LYS A 170 -17.98 18.98 -14.24
N ALA A 171 -18.68 18.06 -13.56
CA ALA A 171 -19.42 18.38 -12.34
C ALA A 171 -18.48 18.84 -11.21
N LEU A 172 -17.37 18.11 -11.00
CA LEU A 172 -16.35 18.42 -10.01
C LEU A 172 -15.69 19.78 -10.28
N ALA A 173 -15.35 20.07 -11.55
CA ALA A 173 -14.83 21.37 -11.96
C ALA A 173 -15.84 22.50 -11.73
N LYS A 174 -17.12 22.28 -12.10
CA LYS A 174 -18.19 23.27 -11.93
C LYS A 174 -18.44 23.61 -10.46
N ALA A 175 -18.51 22.60 -9.59
CA ALA A 175 -18.75 22.76 -8.15
C ALA A 175 -17.63 23.53 -7.41
N ASN A 176 -16.44 23.62 -8.03
CA ASN A 176 -15.27 24.29 -7.47
C ASN A 176 -14.83 25.50 -8.30
N ALA A 177 -15.72 26.04 -9.15
CA ALA A 177 -15.46 27.19 -10.02
C ALA A 177 -14.19 27.07 -10.88
N VAL A 178 -13.78 25.85 -11.25
CA VAL A 178 -12.65 25.62 -12.15
C VAL A 178 -13.08 25.94 -13.58
N PRO A 179 -12.39 26.84 -14.30
CA PRO A 179 -12.80 27.23 -15.64
C PRO A 179 -12.56 26.09 -16.65
N PHE A 180 -13.56 25.77 -17.47
CA PHE A 180 -13.45 24.84 -18.61
C PHE A 180 -14.42 25.22 -19.73
N SER A 181 -14.10 24.84 -20.97
CA SER A 181 -14.98 24.98 -22.14
C SER A 181 -15.71 23.66 -22.45
N LYS A 182 -16.76 23.70 -23.28
CA LYS A 182 -17.48 22.49 -23.72
C LYS A 182 -16.56 21.49 -24.44
N GLU A 183 -15.57 22.02 -25.17
CA GLU A 183 -14.56 21.31 -25.99
C GLU A 183 -13.32 20.89 -25.19
N THR A 184 -13.25 21.19 -23.89
CA THR A 184 -12.08 20.81 -23.08
C THR A 184 -11.97 19.28 -23.03
N SER A 185 -10.81 18.76 -23.45
CA SER A 185 -10.52 17.32 -23.41
C SER A 185 -10.45 16.82 -21.97
N LYS A 186 -10.58 15.51 -21.79
CA LYS A 186 -10.53 14.88 -20.46
C LYS A 186 -9.19 15.14 -19.79
N GLU A 187 -8.09 15.04 -20.54
CA GLU A 187 -6.72 15.21 -20.07
C GLU A 187 -6.50 16.63 -19.56
N LYS A 188 -6.88 17.64 -20.35
CA LYS A 188 -6.81 19.06 -19.96
C LYS A 188 -7.67 19.36 -18.73
N LEU A 189 -8.82 18.70 -18.60
CA LEU A 189 -9.69 18.88 -17.44
C LEU A 189 -9.07 18.26 -16.17
N ILE A 190 -8.44 17.09 -16.28
CA ILE A 190 -7.68 16.45 -15.20
C ILE A 190 -6.53 17.35 -14.73
N GLU A 191 -5.74 17.90 -15.67
CA GLU A 191 -4.65 18.82 -15.36
C GLU A 191 -5.15 20.05 -14.59
N ARG A 192 -6.23 20.69 -15.06
CA ARG A 192 -6.83 21.85 -14.39
C ARG A 192 -7.34 21.50 -12.99
N ILE A 193 -8.12 20.42 -12.88
CA ILE A 193 -8.64 19.96 -11.58
C ILE A 193 -7.47 19.73 -10.61
N THR A 194 -6.42 19.04 -11.05
CA THR A 194 -5.26 18.74 -10.23
C THR A 194 -4.54 20.01 -9.77
N HIS A 195 -4.30 20.96 -10.67
CA HIS A 195 -3.66 22.24 -10.36
C HIS A 195 -4.44 23.02 -9.30
N TYR A 196 -5.74 23.22 -9.51
CA TYR A 196 -6.58 24.00 -8.59
C TYR A 196 -6.84 23.26 -7.27
N ALA A 197 -7.00 21.94 -7.30
CA ALA A 197 -7.16 21.11 -6.10
C ALA A 197 -5.93 21.19 -5.18
N ARG A 198 -4.72 21.06 -5.75
CA ARG A 198 -3.46 21.20 -5.00
C ARG A 198 -3.34 22.57 -4.35
N ARG A 199 -3.68 23.64 -5.08
CA ARG A 199 -3.67 25.01 -4.55
C ARG A 199 -4.67 25.17 -3.40
N ALA A 200 -5.88 24.67 -3.56
CA ALA A 200 -6.91 24.73 -2.51
C ALA A 200 -6.48 23.96 -1.24
N HIS A 201 -5.96 22.75 -1.41
CA HIS A 201 -5.46 21.91 -0.31
C HIS A 201 -4.25 22.55 0.40
N GLY A 202 -3.30 23.12 -0.36
CA GLY A 202 -2.17 23.87 0.20
C GLY A 202 -2.61 25.05 1.06
N ASN A 203 -3.56 25.86 0.57
CA ASN A 203 -4.08 27.01 1.32
C ASN A 203 -4.72 26.64 2.66
N ILE A 204 -5.42 25.49 2.72
CA ILE A 204 -6.02 24.99 3.96
C ILE A 204 -4.93 24.53 4.93
N ARG A 205 -3.91 23.80 4.47
CA ARG A 205 -2.78 23.38 5.31
C ARG A 205 -2.00 24.56 5.88
N HIS A 206 -1.78 25.61 5.09
CA HIS A 206 -1.11 26.82 5.56
C HIS A 206 -1.94 27.57 6.61
N ARG A 207 -3.27 27.64 6.47
CA ARG A 207 -4.15 28.23 7.49
C ARG A 207 -4.21 27.41 8.77
N ALA A 208 -4.21 26.08 8.68
CA ALA A 208 -4.21 25.20 9.84
C ALA A 208 -2.85 25.20 10.59
N GLY A 209 -1.74 25.38 9.88
CA GLY A 209 -0.40 25.49 10.48
C GLY A 209 -0.02 26.89 10.97
N GLY A 210 -0.67 27.95 10.47
CA GLY A 210 -0.41 29.35 10.84
C GLY A 210 -1.17 29.85 12.07
N ALA A 211 -2.07 29.05 12.65
CA ALA A 211 -2.82 29.43 13.86
C ALA A 211 -2.02 29.24 15.17
N ALA A 212 -0.75 28.83 15.10
CA ALA A 212 0.10 28.53 16.27
C ALA A 212 1.27 29.50 16.48
N THR A 213 1.34 30.64 15.78
CA THR A 213 2.32 31.69 16.06
C THR A 213 1.63 32.94 16.57
N SER A 214 1.45 32.96 17.90
CA SER A 214 1.59 34.10 18.79
C SER A 214 1.32 35.48 18.19
N PHE A 215 0.19 36.07 18.58
CA PHE A 215 0.10 37.51 18.81
C PHE A 215 1.29 37.94 19.68
N PRO A 216 2.17 38.86 19.24
CA PRO A 216 3.09 39.49 20.16
C PRO A 216 2.25 40.40 21.06
N GLY A 217 2.28 40.10 22.35
CA GLY A 217 1.74 40.96 23.39
C GLY A 217 2.32 42.36 23.23
N SER A 218 1.42 43.33 23.28
CA SER A 218 1.72 44.72 23.56
C SER A 218 2.33 44.82 24.96
N ASP A 219 3.65 44.67 25.05
CA ASP A 219 4.41 45.16 26.20
C ASP A 219 4.66 46.64 25.96
N ASP A 220 3.82 47.48 26.54
CA ASP A 220 4.10 48.89 26.77
C ASP A 220 5.30 49.00 27.72
N PRO A 221 6.42 49.63 27.32
CA PRO A 221 7.41 50.08 28.28
C PRO A 221 6.98 51.43 28.87
N ALA A 222 6.88 51.48 30.20
CA ALA A 222 6.69 52.70 30.97
C ALA A 222 7.75 53.77 30.62
N PRO A 223 7.39 55.07 30.61
CA PRO A 223 8.33 56.13 30.31
C PRO A 223 9.22 56.40 31.55
N VAL A 224 10.53 56.24 31.38
CA VAL A 224 11.52 56.77 32.32
C VAL A 224 11.81 58.21 31.92
N SER A 225 11.63 59.08 32.91
CA SER A 225 11.96 60.49 33.00
C SER A 225 13.37 60.85 32.53
N ASP A 226 13.48 61.96 31.80
CA ASP A 226 14.51 62.97 32.03
C ASP A 226 14.13 64.29 31.36
N LEU A 227 14.09 65.37 32.13
CA LEU A 227 14.49 66.71 31.68
C LEU A 227 14.69 67.61 32.92
N SER A 228 15.96 67.85 33.18
CA SER A 228 16.50 68.85 34.10
C SER A 228 16.11 70.27 33.69
N SER A 229 15.69 71.09 34.65
CA SER A 229 16.11 72.48 34.91
C SER A 229 15.46 72.98 36.18
#